data_AF-A0A7S0QU90-F1
#
_entry.id   AF-A0A7S0QU90-F1
#
_cell.length_a   1.000
_cell.length_b   1.000
_cell.length_c   1.000
_cell.angle_alpha   90.00
_cell.angle_beta   90.00
_cell.angle_gamma   90.00
#
_symmetry.space_group_name_H-M   'P 1'
#
loop_
_entity.id
_entity.type
_entity.pdbx_description
1 polymer ?
#
loop_
_entity_poly.entity_id
_entity_poly.type
_entity_poly.pdbx_seq_one_letter_code
_entity_poly.pdbx_strand_id
1 'polypeptide(L)'
;GKQLLLPAAAYTVLRILPDALALKRNGSGAQGDGSAAASALLAKGVPFCSDLLREYTSDCQLVGRDLARVLRASGKLSELEPTRSMISKRSDYSQLLTTRTNHRFLQARLTPEMETQLKFILTQVRLGNQGRYQK
;
A
#
# COMPACT_ATOMS: atom_id res chain seq x y z
N GLY A 1 11.64 -16.46 -9.50
CA GLY A 1 10.55 -16.49 -8.49
C GLY A 1 10.78 -15.56 -7.30
N LYS A 2 11.99 -15.52 -6.71
CA LYS A 2 12.26 -14.87 -5.41
C LYS A 2 12.42 -13.34 -5.42
N GLN A 3 12.75 -12.71 -6.55
CA GLN A 3 13.05 -11.27 -6.62
C GLN A 3 11.85 -10.33 -6.39
N LEU A 4 10.61 -10.83 -6.41
CA LEU A 4 9.41 -9.99 -6.24
C LEU A 4 8.78 -10.11 -4.85
N LEU A 5 9.23 -11.04 -4.02
CA LEU A 5 8.63 -11.27 -2.70
C LEU A 5 8.87 -10.08 -1.77
N LEU A 6 10.10 -9.57 -1.75
CA LEU A 6 10.51 -8.50 -0.86
C LEU A 6 9.82 -7.17 -1.19
N PRO A 7 9.79 -6.71 -2.46
CA PRO A 7 9.03 -5.51 -2.82
C PRO A 7 7.53 -5.69 -2.61
N ALA A 8 7.00 -6.91 -2.82
CA ALA A 8 5.58 -7.19 -2.58
C ALA A 8 5.22 -7.08 -1.09
N ALA A 9 6.05 -7.64 -0.20
CA ALA A 9 5.85 -7.55 1.24
C ALA A 9 5.96 -6.11 1.75
N ALA A 10 6.97 -5.36 1.29
CA ALA A 10 7.12 -3.94 1.60
C ALA A 10 5.86 -3.15 1.21
N TYR A 11 5.39 -3.39 -0.02
CA TYR A 11 4.27 -2.67 -0.60
C TYR A 11 2.92 -3.00 0.06
N THR A 12 2.67 -4.27 0.39
CA THR A 12 1.43 -4.66 1.07
C THR A 12 1.35 -4.05 2.47
N VAL A 13 2.44 -4.12 3.24
CA VAL A 13 2.48 -3.53 4.59
C VAL A 13 2.36 -2.01 4.51
N LEU A 14 3.14 -1.33 3.66
CA LEU A 14 3.05 0.11 3.44
C LEU A 14 1.63 0.58 3.07
N ARG A 15 0.87 -0.24 2.33
CA ARG A 15 -0.51 0.08 1.97
C ARG A 15 -1.47 -0.04 3.15
N ILE A 16 -1.27 -0.99 4.05
CA ILE A 16 -2.18 -1.22 5.20
C ILE A 16 -1.94 -0.19 6.32
N LEU A 17 -0.70 0.30 6.47
CA LEU A 17 -0.33 1.25 7.55
C LEU A 17 -1.21 2.51 7.63
N PRO A 18 -1.56 3.21 6.52
CA PRO A 18 -2.48 4.35 6.57
C PRO A 18 -3.88 4.01 7.12
N ASP A 19 -4.40 2.83 6.83
CA ASP A 19 -5.72 2.39 7.28
C ASP A 19 -5.67 2.02 8.77
N ALA A 20 -4.60 1.35 9.21
CA ALA A 20 -4.34 1.09 10.63
C ALA A 20 -4.20 2.40 11.44
N LEU A 21 -3.56 3.42 10.87
CA LEU A 21 -3.47 4.75 11.48
C LEU A 21 -4.85 5.42 11.57
N ALA A 22 -5.67 5.32 10.52
CA ALA A 22 -7.02 5.86 10.53
C ALA A 22 -7.89 5.18 11.61
N LEU A 23 -7.78 3.86 11.76
CA LEU A 23 -8.47 3.09 12.80
C LEU A 23 -8.01 3.50 14.21
N LYS A 24 -6.70 3.63 14.44
CA LYS A 24 -6.16 4.12 15.72
C LYS A 24 -6.69 5.52 16.06
N ARG A 25 -6.77 6.41 15.06
CA ARG A 25 -7.23 7.80 15.25
C ARG A 25 -8.73 7.88 15.53
N ASN A 26 -9.54 7.09 14.83
CA ASN A 26 -11.00 7.12 14.98
C ASN A 26 -11.46 6.32 16.23
N GLY A 27 -10.65 5.37 16.71
CA GLY A 27 -10.93 4.54 17.89
C GLY A 27 -10.53 5.16 19.23
N SER A 28 -10.03 6.40 19.28
CA SER A 28 -9.58 7.03 20.54
C SER A 28 -10.72 7.34 21.54
N GLY A 29 -11.98 7.12 21.16
CA GLY A 29 -13.16 7.22 22.05
C GLY A 29 -13.90 5.90 22.30
N ALA A 30 -13.50 4.80 21.65
CA ALA A 30 -14.16 3.50 21.77
C ALA A 30 -13.12 2.44 22.15
N GLN A 31 -13.16 2.00 23.40
CA GLN A 31 -12.35 0.94 23.97
C GLN A 31 -12.71 -0.41 23.30
N GLY A 32 -12.22 -0.63 22.09
CA GLY A 32 -12.43 -1.87 21.33
C GLY A 32 -11.09 -2.49 20.93
N ASP A 33 -11.03 -3.82 20.99
CA ASP A 33 -9.85 -4.65 20.71
C ASP A 33 -9.13 -4.31 19.38
N GLY A 34 -9.86 -3.77 18.40
CA GLY A 34 -9.33 -3.34 17.12
C GLY A 34 -8.33 -2.16 17.18
N SER A 35 -8.45 -1.24 18.14
CA SER A 35 -7.52 -0.09 18.29
C SER A 35 -6.16 -0.53 18.85
N ALA A 36 -6.17 -1.51 19.76
CA ALA A 36 -4.96 -2.12 20.29
C ALA A 36 -4.21 -2.92 19.22
N ALA A 37 -4.94 -3.73 18.42
CA ALA A 37 -4.37 -4.45 17.29
C ALA A 37 -3.77 -3.52 16.22
N ALA A 38 -4.47 -2.41 15.89
CA ALA A 38 -3.96 -1.40 14.96
C ALA A 38 -2.67 -0.74 15.47
N SER A 39 -2.61 -0.43 16.77
CA SER A 39 -1.41 0.13 17.38
C SER A 39 -0.23 -0.85 17.37
N ALA A 40 -0.47 -2.13 17.66
CA ALA A 40 0.55 -3.17 17.58
C ALA A 40 1.05 -3.39 16.15
N LEU A 41 0.16 -3.31 15.16
CA LEU A 41 0.52 -3.41 13.74
C LEU A 41 1.40 -2.23 13.30
N LEU A 42 1.07 -1.01 13.68
CA LEU A 42 1.90 0.17 13.38
C LEU A 42 3.28 0.04 14.02
N ALA A 43 3.34 -0.35 15.31
CA ALA A 43 4.58 -0.48 16.05
C ALA A 43 5.58 -1.48 15.43
N LYS A 44 5.09 -2.52 14.74
CA LYS A 44 5.93 -3.52 14.05
C LYS A 44 6.12 -3.22 12.56
N GLY A 45 5.07 -2.75 11.89
CA GLY A 45 5.05 -2.56 10.45
C GLY A 45 5.82 -1.33 9.98
N VAL A 46 5.82 -0.25 10.77
CA VAL A 46 6.59 0.96 10.44
C VAL A 46 8.11 0.71 10.43
N PRO A 47 8.74 0.16 11.49
CA PRO A 47 10.17 -0.12 11.46
C PRO A 47 10.52 -1.14 10.39
N PHE A 48 9.72 -2.20 10.23
CA PHE A 48 9.90 -3.19 9.17
C PHE A 48 9.97 -2.54 7.77
N CYS A 49 9.00 -1.69 7.43
CA CYS A 49 9.01 -0.98 6.14
C CYS A 49 10.15 0.02 6.02
N SER A 50 10.52 0.71 7.10
CA SER A 50 11.62 1.67 7.10
C SER A 50 12.96 0.97 6.82
N ASP A 51 13.23 -0.13 7.51
CA ASP A 51 14.47 -0.88 7.35
C ASP A 51 14.54 -1.52 5.97
N LEU A 52 13.44 -2.12 5.52
CA LEU A 52 13.37 -2.79 4.23
C LEU A 52 13.53 -1.82 3.04
N LEU A 53 12.93 -0.63 3.12
CA LEU A 53 13.10 0.40 2.10
C LEU A 53 14.53 0.97 2.06
N ARG A 54 15.23 1.00 3.21
CA ARG A 54 16.62 1.47 3.31
C ARG A 54 17.60 0.44 2.78
N GLU A 55 17.41 -0.83 3.12
CA GLU A 55 18.32 -1.92 2.73
C GLU A 55 18.11 -2.34 1.26
N TYR A 56 16.86 -2.36 0.78
CA TYR A 56 16.50 -2.84 -0.56
C TYR A 56 15.82 -1.75 -1.41
N THR A 57 16.39 -0.54 -1.41
CA THR A 57 15.80 0.60 -2.12
C THR A 57 15.63 0.33 -3.63
N SER A 58 16.62 -0.29 -4.28
CA SER A 58 16.58 -0.59 -5.72
C SER A 58 15.48 -1.58 -6.09
N ASP A 59 15.26 -2.61 -5.26
CA ASP A 59 14.22 -3.61 -5.50
C ASP A 59 12.83 -3.02 -5.26
N CYS A 60 12.69 -2.13 -4.28
CA CYS A 60 11.44 -1.42 -4.05
C CYS A 60 11.11 -0.46 -5.19
N GLN A 61 12.11 0.17 -5.82
CA GLN A 61 11.91 1.02 -7.00
C GLN A 61 11.31 0.26 -8.20
N LEU A 62 11.45 -1.07 -8.29
CA LEU A 62 10.80 -1.90 -9.32
C LEU A 62 9.27 -1.88 -9.27
N VAL A 63 8.68 -1.46 -8.14
CA VAL A 63 7.24 -1.23 -8.03
C VAL A 63 6.81 -0.04 -8.89
N GLY A 64 7.70 0.93 -9.17
CA GLY A 64 7.42 2.08 -10.02
C GLY A 64 6.50 3.12 -9.38
N ARG A 65 5.78 3.88 -10.21
CA ARG A 65 5.04 5.10 -9.84
C ARG A 65 4.06 4.96 -8.69
N ASP A 66 3.57 3.75 -8.49
CA ASP A 66 2.55 3.47 -7.50
C ASP A 66 3.13 3.36 -6.08
N LEU A 67 4.42 3.03 -5.94
CA LEU A 67 5.15 3.16 -4.68
C LEU A 67 5.15 4.62 -4.20
N ALA A 68 5.37 5.57 -5.11
CA ALA A 68 5.33 7.00 -4.79
C ALA A 68 3.97 7.41 -4.20
N ARG A 69 2.87 6.85 -4.72
CA ARG A 69 1.51 7.12 -4.20
C ARG A 69 1.35 6.60 -2.78
N VAL A 70 1.81 5.37 -2.51
CA VAL A 70 1.72 4.76 -1.19
C VAL A 70 2.59 5.53 -0.18
N LEU A 71 3.83 5.89 -0.55
CA LEU A 71 4.72 6.69 0.29
C LEU A 71 4.17 8.07 0.61
N ARG A 72 3.46 8.69 -0.35
CA ARG A 72 2.75 9.95 -0.11
C ARG A 72 1.57 9.76 0.84
N ALA A 73 0.79 8.70 0.67
CA ALA A 73 -0.35 8.38 1.53
C ALA A 73 0.08 8.06 2.97
N SER A 74 1.23 7.43 3.15
CA SER A 74 1.83 7.17 4.47
C SER A 74 2.45 8.40 5.13
N GLY A 75 2.41 9.57 4.50
CA GLY A 75 3.04 10.81 5.01
C GLY A 75 2.45 11.37 6.31
N LYS A 76 1.37 10.78 6.82
CA LYS A 76 0.86 11.07 8.17
C LYS A 76 1.64 10.32 9.27
N LEU A 77 2.51 9.39 8.89
CA LEU A 77 3.41 8.66 9.79
C LEU A 77 4.77 9.38 9.78
N SER A 78 5.01 10.19 10.81
CA SER A 78 6.27 10.92 11.00
C SER A 78 7.49 10.00 11.02
N GLU A 79 7.32 8.75 11.45
CA GLU A 79 8.37 7.73 11.52
C GLU A 79 8.88 7.26 10.13
N LEU A 80 8.06 7.37 9.08
CA LEU A 80 8.46 7.04 7.70
C LEU A 80 9.03 8.23 6.93
N GLU A 81 8.95 9.44 7.47
CA GLU A 81 9.49 10.67 6.87
C GLU A 81 10.95 10.60 6.44
N PRO A 82 11.91 10.12 7.26
CA PRO A 82 13.32 10.10 6.86
C PRO A 82 13.53 9.21 5.64
N THR A 83 12.92 8.02 5.63
CA THR A 83 13.04 7.05 4.53
C THR A 83 12.34 7.55 3.27
N ARG A 84 11.20 8.24 3.40
CA ARG A 84 10.54 8.92 2.28
C ARG A 84 11.41 10.04 1.71
N SER A 85 11.98 10.87 2.57
CA SER A 85 12.87 11.97 2.17
C SER A 85 14.07 11.46 1.38
N MET A 86 14.65 10.32 1.77
CA MET A 86 15.74 9.66 1.02
C MET A 86 15.31 9.26 -0.39
N ILE A 87 14.12 8.66 -0.54
CA ILE A 87 13.59 8.24 -1.86
C ILE A 87 13.22 9.46 -2.72
N SER A 88 12.69 10.52 -2.12
CA SER A 88 12.29 11.75 -2.82
C SER A 88 13.47 12.66 -3.21
N LYS A 89 14.56 12.67 -2.42
CA LYS A 89 15.75 13.49 -2.68
C LYS A 89 16.67 12.91 -3.75
N ARG A 90 16.63 11.58 -3.96
CA ARG A 90 17.31 11.00 -5.11
C ARG A 90 16.60 11.46 -6.38
N SER A 91 17.36 11.73 -7.43
CA SER A 91 16.90 11.90 -8.83
C SER A 91 15.90 10.83 -9.30
N ASP A 92 15.80 9.76 -8.53
CA ASP A 92 14.97 8.59 -8.72
C ASP A 92 13.47 8.87 -8.55
N TYR A 93 13.02 9.95 -7.89
CA TYR A 93 11.58 10.19 -7.75
C TYR A 93 10.87 10.45 -9.09
N SER A 94 11.49 11.23 -9.99
CA SER A 94 10.95 11.44 -11.35
C SER A 94 11.02 10.17 -12.21
N GLN A 95 12.08 9.37 -12.04
CA GLN A 95 12.21 8.06 -12.69
C GLN A 95 11.16 7.07 -12.19
N LEU A 96 10.87 7.08 -10.88
CA LEU A 96 9.85 6.26 -10.25
C LEU A 96 8.47 6.60 -10.84
N LEU A 97 8.15 7.90 -10.98
CA LEU A 97 6.90 8.35 -11.60
C LEU A 97 6.76 7.94 -13.07
N THR A 98 7.87 7.85 -13.80
CA THR A 98 7.91 7.43 -15.21
C THR A 98 7.78 5.90 -15.33
N THR A 99 8.25 5.15 -14.33
CA THR A 99 8.25 3.69 -14.35
C THR A 99 6.84 3.14 -14.10
N ARG A 100 6.33 2.38 -15.07
CA ARG A 100 5.04 1.70 -14.95
C ARG A 100 5.12 0.59 -13.90
N THR A 101 4.16 0.59 -12.97
CA THR A 101 3.99 -0.48 -11.99
C THR A 101 3.59 -1.80 -12.65
N ASN A 102 4.29 -2.87 -12.28
CA ASN A 102 3.98 -4.22 -12.74
C ASN A 102 2.58 -4.65 -12.25
N HIS A 103 1.78 -5.25 -13.13
CA HIS A 103 0.42 -5.70 -12.83
C HIS A 103 0.34 -6.65 -11.62
N ARG A 104 1.41 -7.42 -11.33
CA ARG A 104 1.46 -8.32 -10.16
C ARG A 104 1.31 -7.57 -8.84
N PHE A 105 1.89 -6.38 -8.71
CA PHE A 105 1.72 -5.54 -7.51
C PHE A 105 0.33 -4.91 -7.44
N LEU A 106 -0.34 -4.70 -8.57
CA LEU A 106 -1.70 -4.20 -8.60
C LEU A 106 -2.70 -5.31 -8.22
N GLN A 107 -2.50 -6.52 -8.72
CA GLN A 107 -3.32 -7.68 -8.36
C GLN A 107 -3.20 -8.05 -6.88
N ALA A 108 -2.00 -7.93 -6.29
CA ALA A 108 -1.80 -8.16 -4.86
C ALA A 108 -2.60 -7.21 -3.93
N ARG A 109 -3.26 -6.18 -4.48
CA ARG A 109 -4.15 -5.28 -3.72
C ARG A 109 -5.58 -5.75 -3.64
N LEU A 110 -5.97 -6.71 -4.46
CA LEU A 110 -7.33 -7.21 -4.51
C LEU A 110 -7.36 -8.57 -3.81
N THR A 111 -8.38 -8.78 -2.99
CA THR A 111 -8.69 -10.15 -2.57
C THR A 111 -9.20 -10.93 -3.80
N PRO A 112 -9.06 -12.27 -3.81
CA PRO A 112 -9.59 -13.09 -4.91
C PRO A 112 -11.08 -12.85 -5.16
N GLU A 113 -11.84 -12.58 -4.10
CA GLU A 113 -13.25 -12.22 -4.19
C GLU A 113 -13.46 -10.88 -4.93
N MET A 114 -12.71 -9.84 -4.55
CA MET A 114 -12.79 -8.53 -5.23
C MET A 114 -12.41 -8.63 -6.71
N GLU A 115 -11.37 -9.41 -7.05
CA GLU A 115 -10.98 -9.63 -8.44
C GLU A 115 -12.10 -10.32 -9.23
N THR A 116 -12.74 -11.32 -8.62
CA THR A 116 -13.87 -12.05 -9.22
C THR A 116 -15.07 -11.12 -9.45
N GLN A 117 -15.42 -10.30 -8.46
CA GLN A 117 -16.51 -9.33 -8.55
C GLN A 117 -16.24 -8.26 -9.62
N LEU A 118 -15.03 -7.70 -9.65
CA LEU A 118 -14.63 -6.72 -10.67
C LEU A 118 -14.65 -7.33 -12.07
N LYS A 119 -14.12 -8.54 -12.22
CA LYS A 119 -14.13 -9.26 -13.50
C LYS A 119 -15.56 -9.52 -13.97
N PHE A 120 -16.48 -9.87 -13.07
CA PHE A 120 -17.89 -10.05 -13.40
C PHE A 120 -18.53 -8.74 -13.89
N ILE A 121 -18.34 -7.63 -13.17
CA ILE A 121 -18.89 -6.32 -13.56
C ILE A 121 -18.34 -5.89 -14.93
N LEU A 122 -17.04 -6.08 -15.17
CA LEU A 122 -16.40 -5.64 -16.42
C LEU A 122 -16.75 -6.51 -17.64
N THR A 123 -17.15 -7.76 -17.44
CA THR A 123 -17.34 -8.71 -18.57
C THR A 123 -18.80 -9.13 -18.78
N GLN A 124 -19.62 -9.16 -17.73
CA GLN A 124 -20.98 -9.71 -17.77
C GLN A 124 -22.07 -8.64 -17.58
N VAL A 125 -21.74 -7.48 -17.02
CA VAL A 125 -22.74 -6.45 -16.71
C VAL A 125 -22.78 -5.41 -17.82
N ARG A 126 -23.96 -5.20 -18.40
CA ARG A 126 -24.19 -4.14 -19.40
C ARG A 126 -24.11 -2.77 -18.75
N LEU A 127 -23.51 -1.82 -19.47
CA LEU A 127 -23.49 -0.42 -19.08
C LEU A 127 -24.92 0.09 -18.84
N GLY A 128 -25.17 0.64 -17.65
CA GLY A 128 -26.50 1.05 -17.17
C GLY A 128 -27.07 0.16 -16.06
N ASN A 129 -26.65 -1.11 -15.97
CA ASN A 129 -27.15 -2.08 -14.99
C ASN A 129 -26.21 -2.31 -13.80
N GLN A 130 -25.09 -1.59 -13.71
CA GLN A 130 -24.09 -1.75 -12.65
C GLN A 130 -24.57 -1.30 -11.26
N GLY A 131 -25.64 -0.49 -11.17
CA GLY A 131 -26.12 0.07 -9.90
C GLY A 131 -26.56 -0.96 -8.85
N ARG A 132 -26.87 -2.20 -9.27
CA ARG A 132 -27.16 -3.32 -8.35
C ARG A 132 -25.91 -3.99 -7.78
N TYR A 133 -24.77 -3.82 -8.42
CA TYR A 133 -23.50 -4.48 -8.09
C TYR A 133 -22.46 -3.53 -7.48
N GLN A 134 -22.76 -2.23 -7.39
CA GLN A 134 -21.87 -1.19 -6.87
C GLN A 134 -22.24 -0.71 -5.46
N LYS A 135 -23.15 -1.41 -4.78
CA LYS A 135 -23.59 -1.09 -3.41
C LYS A 135 -22.70 -1.74 -2.38
#